data_AF-A0A516HC33-F1
#
_entry.id   AF-A0A516HC33-F1
#
_cell.length_a   1.000
_cell.length_b   1.000
_cell.length_c   1.000
_cell.angle_alpha   90.00
_cell.angle_beta   90.00
_cell.angle_gamma   90.00
#
_symmetry.space_group_name_H-M   'P 1'
#
loop_
_entity.id
_entity.type
_entity.pdbx_description
1 polymer ?
#
loop_
_entity_poly.entity_id
_entity_poly.type
_entity_poly.pdbx_seq_one_letter_code
_entity_poly.pdbx_strand_id
1 'polypeptide(L)' 'MFIITLSSCSAQQVYKGVQASHVNHCYLYPYEQAQECLEDVNMPYDEYERRREEVLEENKK' A
#
# COMPACT_ATOMS: atom_id res chain seq x y z
N MET A 1 -17.17 -31.18 7.87
CA MET A 1 -17.17 -29.74 8.21
C MET A 1 -15.89 -29.15 7.62
N PHE A 2 -16.01 -28.45 6.49
CA PHE A 2 -14.88 -27.91 5.73
C PHE A 2 -14.49 -26.56 6.36
N ILE A 3 -13.41 -26.54 7.14
CA ILE A 3 -12.90 -25.31 7.76
C ILE A 3 -12.12 -24.57 6.67
N ILE A 4 -12.73 -23.57 6.04
CA ILE A 4 -12.04 -22.64 5.14
C ILE A 4 -11.27 -21.67 6.03
N THR A 5 -9.98 -21.94 6.25
CA THR A 5 -9.07 -20.95 6.82
C THR A 5 -8.92 -19.83 5.81
N LEU A 6 -9.53 -18.67 6.10
CA LEU A 6 -9.47 -17.42 5.29
C LEU A 6 -8.06 -16.78 5.26
N SER A 7 -7.00 -17.57 5.47
CA SER A 7 -5.62 -17.10 5.46
C SER A 7 -5.06 -17.15 4.05
N SER A 8 -5.37 -16.15 3.22
CA SER A 8 -4.42 -15.56 2.23
C SER A 8 -5.13 -14.66 1.21
N CYS A 9 -5.53 -13.45 1.61
CA CYS A 9 -5.13 -12.35 0.75
C CYS A 9 -3.64 -12.14 1.01
N SER A 10 -2.79 -12.29 0.00
CA SER A 10 -1.37 -11.99 0.21
C SER A 10 -1.21 -10.52 0.57
N ALA A 11 -0.23 -10.16 1.40
CA ALA A 11 0.02 -8.76 1.74
C ALA A 11 0.24 -7.91 0.48
N GLN A 12 0.82 -8.49 -0.57
CA GLN A 12 0.92 -7.89 -1.91
C GLN A 12 -0.43 -7.65 -2.59
N GLN A 13 -1.39 -8.57 -2.49
CA GLN A 13 -2.74 -8.37 -3.05
C GLN A 13 -3.49 -7.26 -2.32
N VAL A 14 -3.39 -7.22 -0.99
CA VAL A 14 -3.96 -6.14 -0.17
C VAL A 14 -3.33 -4.82 -0.56
N TYR A 15 -1.99 -4.77 -0.64
CA TYR A 15 -1.25 -3.59 -1.05
C TYR A 15 -1.69 -3.08 -2.43
N LYS A 16 -1.80 -3.96 -3.43
CA LYS A 16 -2.26 -3.58 -4.77
C LYS A 16 -3.68 -2.99 -4.76
N GLY A 17 -4.58 -3.57 -3.95
CA GLY A 17 -5.94 -3.05 -3.79
C GLY A 17 -5.95 -1.65 -3.16
N VAL A 18 -5.16 -1.46 -2.10
CA VAL A 18 -4.98 -0.16 -1.43
C VAL A 18 -4.36 0.85 -2.39
N GLN A 19 -3.23 0.52 -3.03
CA GLN A 19 -2.54 1.36 -4.01
C GLN A 19 -3.48 1.83 -5.12
N ALA A 20 -4.28 0.93 -5.71
CA ALA A 20 -5.25 1.30 -6.72
C ALA A 20 -6.29 2.31 -6.20
N SER A 21 -6.74 2.17 -4.95
CA SER A 21 -7.63 3.15 -4.33
C SER A 21 -6.94 4.51 -4.11
N HIS A 22 -5.68 4.52 -3.67
CA HIS A 22 -4.90 5.74 -3.49
C HIS A 22 -4.66 6.48 -4.81
N VAL A 23 -4.35 5.73 -5.89
CA VAL A 23 -4.23 6.30 -7.24
C VAL A 23 -5.52 6.98 -7.67
N ASN A 24 -6.67 6.32 -7.46
CA ASN A 24 -7.98 6.91 -7.77
C ASN A 24 -8.25 8.17 -6.93
N HIS A 25 -7.84 8.18 -5.66
CA HIS A 25 -7.96 9.35 -4.79
C HIS A 25 -7.11 10.52 -5.29
N CYS A 26 -5.91 10.27 -5.83
CA CYS A 26 -5.06 11.34 -6.37
C CYS A 26 -5.73 12.12 -7.51
N TYR A 27 -6.54 11.45 -8.33
CA TYR A 27 -7.27 12.10 -9.43
C TYR A 27 -8.43 13.00 -8.97
N LEU A 28 -8.75 13.01 -7.68
CA LEU A 28 -9.72 13.95 -7.11
C LEU A 28 -9.13 15.35 -6.87
N TYR A 29 -7.80 15.48 -6.88
CA TYR A 29 -7.11 16.75 -6.69
C TYR A 29 -6.93 17.53 -8.00
N PRO A 30 -6.73 18.86 -7.92
CA PRO A 30 -6.26 19.67 -9.04
C PRO A 30 -4.94 19.14 -9.62
N TYR A 31 -4.68 19.38 -10.91
CA TYR A 31 -3.59 18.77 -11.68
C TYR A 31 -2.23 18.77 -10.96
N GLU A 32 -1.75 19.91 -10.45
CA GLU A 32 -0.46 20.01 -9.78
C GLU A 32 -0.38 19.10 -8.54
N GLN A 33 -1.44 19.10 -7.71
CA GLN A 33 -1.53 18.28 -6.50
C GLN A 33 -1.73 16.79 -6.82
N ALA A 34 -2.41 16.49 -7.93
CA ALA A 34 -2.56 15.13 -8.41
C ALA A 34 -1.21 14.54 -8.85
N GLN A 35 -0.34 15.34 -9.50
CA GLN A 35 1.00 14.89 -9.88
C GLN A 35 1.85 14.56 -8.65
N GLU A 36 1.90 15.46 -7.67
CA GLU A 36 2.63 15.22 -6.41
C GLU A 36 2.10 13.97 -5.69
N CYS A 37 0.77 13.81 -5.60
CA CYS A 37 0.16 12.62 -4.98
C CYS A 37 0.52 11.31 -5.72
N LEU A 38 0.53 11.33 -7.05
CA LEU A 38 0.86 10.14 -7.84
C LEU A 38 2.33 9.72 -7.70
N GLU A 39 3.24 10.67 -7.50
CA GLU A 39 4.65 10.36 -7.24
C GLU A 39 4.80 9.54 -5.94
N ASP A 40 4.08 9.92 -4.89
CA ASP A 40 4.10 9.22 -3.59
C ASP A 40 3.46 7.82 -3.64
N VAL A 41 2.39 7.66 -4.42
CA VAL A 41 1.62 6.40 -4.47
C VAL A 41 2.27 5.33 -5.37
N ASN A 42 3.19 5.71 -6.26
CA ASN A 42 3.84 4.81 -7.22
C ASN A 42 4.97 3.93 -6.62
N MET A 43 5.06 3.83 -5.29
CA MET A 43 6.03 2.98 -4.62
C MET A 43 5.87 1.49 -5.03
N PRO A 44 6.97 0.76 -5.31
CA PRO A 44 6.93 -0.68 -5.48
C PRO A 44 6.63 -1.40 -4.15
N TYR A 45 5.93 -2.54 -4.22
CA TYR A 45 5.57 -3.32 -3.02
C TYR A 45 6.79 -3.72 -2.17
N ASP A 46 7.89 -4.13 -2.79
CA ASP A 46 9.09 -4.56 -2.07
C ASP A 46 9.70 -3.41 -1.24
N GLU A 47 9.62 -2.18 -1.76
CA GLU A 47 10.08 -1.00 -1.05
C GLU A 47 9.13 -0.63 0.10
N TYR A 48 7.82 -0.74 -0.12
CA TYR A 48 6.82 -0.55 0.93
C TYR A 48 7.03 -1.55 2.09
N GLU A 49 7.23 -2.83 1.78
CA GLU A 49 7.45 -3.86 2.81
C GLU A 49 8.73 -3.59 3.62
N ARG A 50 9.84 -3.25 2.94
CA ARG A 50 11.08 -2.90 3.61
C ARG A 50 10.90 -1.70 4.56
N ARG A 51 10.30 -0.60 4.09
CA ARG A 51 10.05 0.59 4.93
C ARG A 51 9.12 0.25 6.11
N ARG A 52 8.12 -0.60 5.88
CA ARG A 52 7.22 -1.07 6.94
C ARG A 52 7.96 -1.85 8.01
N GLU A 53 8.86 -2.74 7.62
CA GLU A 53 9.70 -3.51 8.55
C GLU A 53 10.64 -2.59 9.34
N GLU A 54 11.31 -1.65 8.68
CA GLU A 54 12.19 -0.67 9.32
C GLU A 54 11.46 0.11 10.43
N VAL A 55 10.27 0.64 10.13
CA VAL A 55 9.43 1.35 11.12
C VAL A 55 9.02 0.43 12.27
N LEU A 56 8.65 -0.82 11.99
CA LEU A 56 8.27 -1.78 13.03
C LEU A 56 9.43 -2.16 13.94
N GLU A 57 10.66 -2.22 13.43
CA GLU A 57 11.86 -2.49 14.22
C GLU A 57 12.29 -1.27 15.04
N GLU A 58 12.17 -0.06 14.50
CA GLU A 58 12.42 1.19 15.25
C GLU A 58 11.49 1.35 16.46
N ASN A 59 10.20 1.03 16.29
CA ASN A 59 9.20 1.16 17.37
C ASN A 59 9.34 0.10 18.48
N LYS A 60 10.18 -0.94 18.30
CA LYS A 60 10.44 -1.96 19.31
C LYS A 60 11.60 -1.62 20.26
N LYS A 61 12.34 -0.54 19.97
CA LYS A 61 13.57 -0.15 20.66
C LYS A 61 13.31 0.87 21.77
#